data_AF-A0A373FZG9-F1
#
_entry.id   AF-A0A373FZG9-F1
#
_cell.length_a   1.000
_cell.length_b   1.000
_cell.length_c   1.000
_cell.angle_alpha   90.00
_cell.angle_beta   90.00
_cell.angle_gamma   90.00
#
_symmetry.space_group_name_H-M   'P 1'
#
loop_
_entity.id
_entity.type
_entity.pdbx_description
1 polymer ?
#
loop_
_entity_poly.entity_id
_entity_poly.type
_entity_poly.pdbx_seq_one_letter_code
_entity_poly.pdbx_strand_id
1 'polypeptide(L)'
;MKSKMKIKMKIAGKLWGLSAILLFVSCAKGFDDNETFSGGVTNAQLESPVIDDNSFSTLTNSDGTESVKITWPVVMGAGGYLLNVDLIEDPADPTVTTENPVVVMQDSVVDGSSVVFTKTEDATYKIKIKTLGNEKLNNKEAQESTDFKYVALVPATTIPVGEDIAEYINNQLKDSDKEQAFALEAGKSYVLNGIVDFRLNVITLRSTDKDNRPTVKVGASGGFMTQAGLKIKFINFDCSEMTGAGFLTLSGEPSETISIKSLGYDKDEANQDGYIINKPVIIQECNIKNLQNSLLYGNKKPWTLRDFRITDCIVQMNNAGSNGVINLYGATGTIKDMTIKNSTFYNLVKNSSAYFIRYQNNSQPWKYFGKSDNTSTHIISNNTFCKTFSNKDFGNNIPNDKTSMTQKVEYNIFYDVYRLYQYLQSNNKKSTVGNTIWGVDGGTPNGNDTGGRKDDNGNPFATLEDPAFVGPFLQELDLLKTNGGVDFEPKGAEAVKNKGGDPRWYK
;
A
#
# COMPACT_ATOMS: atom_id res chain seq x y z
N MET A 1 19.39 1.69 59.57
CA MET A 1 19.67 0.42 58.86
C MET A 1 18.39 0.04 58.10
N LYS A 2 18.35 0.20 56.77
CA LYS A 2 18.51 -0.87 55.75
C LYS A 2 17.67 -2.10 56.09
N SER A 3 16.62 -2.41 55.32
CA SER A 3 16.80 -3.22 54.11
C SER A 3 15.69 -2.97 53.07
N LYS A 4 16.11 -2.73 51.82
CA LYS A 4 15.28 -2.72 50.61
C LYS A 4 15.26 -4.14 50.04
N MET A 5 14.09 -4.71 49.81
CA MET A 5 13.95 -5.92 49.00
C MET A 5 13.51 -5.52 47.58
N LYS A 6 14.39 -5.73 46.60
CA LYS A 6 14.15 -5.53 45.17
C LYS A 6 13.55 -6.80 44.59
N ILE A 7 12.35 -6.74 44.04
CA ILE A 7 11.83 -7.79 43.16
C ILE A 7 12.33 -7.49 41.74
N LYS A 8 13.15 -8.40 41.20
CA LYS A 8 13.59 -8.41 39.80
C LYS A 8 12.51 -9.12 38.98
N MET A 9 11.80 -8.40 38.11
CA MET A 9 11.04 -9.02 37.02
C MET A 9 11.95 -9.19 35.81
N LYS A 10 12.15 -10.44 35.39
CA LYS A 10 12.79 -10.81 34.12
C LYS A 10 11.83 -10.43 32.99
N ILE A 11 12.29 -9.56 32.09
CA ILE A 11 11.62 -9.29 30.82
C ILE A 11 11.97 -10.45 29.88
N ALA A 12 10.96 -11.24 29.51
CA ALA A 12 11.03 -12.19 28.41
C ALA A 12 10.09 -11.70 27.31
N GLY A 13 10.70 -11.27 26.21
CA GLY A 13 10.28 -11.36 24.81
C GLY A 13 8.81 -11.22 24.41
N LYS A 14 8.59 -10.25 23.52
CA LYS A 14 7.55 -10.16 22.48
C LYS A 14 6.14 -9.72 22.93
N LEU A 15 5.93 -8.41 22.92
CA LEU A 15 4.78 -7.78 22.23
C LEU A 15 5.11 -6.29 22.05
N TRP A 16 5.40 -5.87 20.83
CA TRP A 16 5.57 -4.45 20.49
C TRP A 16 4.35 -4.00 19.70
N GLY A 17 3.68 -2.98 20.21
CA GLY A 17 3.05 -1.94 19.40
C GLY A 17 1.56 -2.08 19.13
N LEU A 18 0.74 -1.52 20.03
CA LEU A 18 -0.42 -0.69 19.67
C LEU A 18 -0.83 0.11 20.91
N SER A 19 -0.47 1.38 20.93
CA SER A 19 -1.00 2.36 21.87
C SER A 19 -1.18 3.66 21.12
N ALA A 20 -2.41 3.89 20.68
CA ALA A 20 -2.91 5.20 20.26
C ALA A 20 -4.43 5.22 20.47
N ILE A 21 -4.86 5.29 21.74
CA ILE A 21 -6.21 5.72 22.08
C ILE A 21 -6.19 7.25 22.03
N LEU A 22 -6.64 7.82 20.91
CA LEU A 22 -6.92 9.26 20.81
C LEU A 22 -8.37 9.49 21.25
N LEU A 23 -8.54 9.79 22.55
CA LEU A 23 -9.76 10.41 23.07
C LEU A 23 -9.64 11.92 22.85
N PHE A 24 -10.52 12.49 22.02
CA PHE A 24 -10.64 13.93 21.87
C PHE A 24 -11.15 14.55 23.18
N VAL A 25 -10.32 15.40 23.80
CA VAL A 25 -10.75 16.28 24.89
C VAL A 25 -11.39 17.52 24.25
N SER A 26 -12.71 17.59 24.21
CA SER A 26 -13.42 18.84 23.88
C SER A 26 -13.44 19.78 25.09
N CYS A 27 -13.34 21.07 24.80
CA CYS A 27 -13.16 22.18 25.73
C CYS A 27 -14.11 22.18 26.94
N ALA A 28 -13.51 22.20 28.14
CA ALA A 28 -14.19 22.61 29.36
C ALA A 28 -14.34 24.14 29.40
N LYS A 29 -15.47 24.64 28.88
CA LYS A 29 -16.16 25.82 29.43
C LYS A 29 -17.63 25.44 29.53
N GLY A 30 -18.01 24.98 30.72
CA GLY A 30 -19.36 24.55 31.03
C GLY A 30 -20.34 25.70 30.87
N PHE A 31 -21.30 25.52 29.96
CA PHE A 31 -22.64 26.01 30.18
C PHE A 31 -23.24 25.11 31.28
N ASP A 32 -23.66 25.72 32.39
CA ASP A 32 -24.27 25.02 33.52
C ASP A 32 -25.76 24.87 33.24
N ASP A 33 -26.08 24.02 32.27
CA ASP A 33 -27.46 23.63 31.99
C ASP A 33 -27.71 22.29 32.70
N ASN A 34 -28.55 22.33 33.74
CA ASN A 34 -29.16 21.15 34.39
C ASN A 34 -30.10 20.38 33.43
N GLU A 35 -29.94 20.54 32.12
CA GLU A 35 -30.56 19.71 31.11
C GLU A 35 -29.82 18.38 31.07
N THR A 36 -30.25 17.45 31.92
CA THR A 36 -29.97 16.04 31.68
C THR A 36 -30.70 15.67 30.40
N PHE A 37 -29.96 15.56 29.29
CA PHE A 37 -30.44 14.94 28.06
C PHE A 37 -30.77 13.46 28.34
N SER A 38 -31.94 13.25 28.92
CA SER A 38 -32.58 11.97 29.10
C SER A 38 -33.18 11.60 27.76
N GLY A 39 -32.81 10.44 27.22
CA GLY A 39 -33.44 9.90 26.02
C GLY A 39 -34.92 9.55 26.19
N GLY A 40 -35.51 9.79 27.35
CA GLY A 40 -36.91 9.53 27.67
C GLY A 40 -37.27 8.06 27.86
N VAL A 41 -36.36 7.13 27.52
CA VAL A 41 -36.58 5.68 27.62
C VAL A 41 -36.21 5.17 29.00
N THR A 42 -37.20 4.70 29.76
CA THR A 42 -37.03 4.08 31.08
C THR A 42 -37.96 2.88 31.21
N ASN A 43 -37.61 1.92 32.08
CA ASN A 43 -38.41 0.71 32.33
C ASN A 43 -38.69 -0.12 31.06
N ALA A 44 -37.80 -0.08 30.08
CA ALA A 44 -37.99 -0.70 28.77
C ALA A 44 -37.10 -1.95 28.57
N GLN A 45 -37.56 -2.85 27.70
CA GLN A 45 -36.75 -3.88 27.07
C GLN A 45 -36.12 -3.27 25.82
N LEU A 46 -34.78 -3.12 25.79
CA LEU A 46 -34.10 -2.51 24.64
C LEU A 46 -33.99 -3.49 23.47
N GLU A 47 -33.71 -2.95 22.29
CA GLU A 47 -33.40 -3.71 21.07
C GLU A 47 -31.96 -3.40 20.61
N SER A 48 -31.36 -4.32 19.87
CA SER A 48 -30.04 -4.12 19.26
C SER A 48 -30.16 -3.22 18.03
N PRO A 49 -29.16 -2.35 17.74
CA PRO A 49 -29.24 -1.43 16.62
C PRO A 49 -29.24 -2.18 15.29
N VAL A 50 -29.99 -1.67 14.31
CA VAL A 50 -29.93 -2.19 12.92
C VAL A 50 -28.64 -1.72 12.27
N ILE A 51 -27.94 -2.63 11.60
CA ILE A 51 -26.76 -2.33 10.77
C ILE A 51 -26.96 -2.91 9.37
N ASP A 52 -26.41 -2.21 8.38
CA ASP A 52 -26.42 -2.60 6.97
C ASP A 52 -25.10 -2.19 6.30
N ASP A 53 -24.96 -2.39 4.99
CA ASP A 53 -23.74 -2.03 4.27
C ASP A 53 -23.35 -0.54 4.38
N ASN A 54 -24.31 0.36 4.61
CA ASN A 54 -24.04 1.80 4.80
C ASN A 54 -23.54 2.13 6.21
N SER A 55 -23.62 1.18 7.16
CA SER A 55 -22.99 1.30 8.47
C SER A 55 -21.47 1.22 8.42
N PHE A 56 -20.89 0.80 7.28
CA PHE A 56 -19.46 0.55 7.13
C PHE A 56 -18.78 1.61 6.26
N SER A 57 -17.57 1.99 6.65
CA SER A 57 -16.69 2.85 5.86
C SER A 57 -15.24 2.42 6.01
N THR A 58 -14.43 2.64 4.98
CA THR A 58 -12.97 2.42 5.04
C THR A 58 -12.26 3.71 5.39
N LEU A 59 -11.47 3.66 6.47
CA LEU A 59 -10.55 4.72 6.85
C LEU A 59 -9.17 4.39 6.31
N THR A 60 -8.49 5.38 5.74
CA THR A 60 -7.07 5.29 5.36
C THR A 60 -6.27 5.90 6.49
N ASN A 61 -5.42 5.11 7.12
CA ASN A 61 -4.55 5.54 8.21
C ASN A 61 -3.37 6.37 7.65
N SER A 62 -2.67 7.09 8.52
CA SER A 62 -1.56 7.97 8.11
C SER A 62 -0.36 7.22 7.53
N ASP A 63 -0.22 5.93 7.86
CA ASP A 63 0.76 4.98 7.32
C ASP A 63 0.25 4.24 6.06
N GLY A 64 -0.92 4.63 5.56
CA GLY A 64 -1.56 4.05 4.38
C GLY A 64 -2.29 2.72 4.62
N THR A 65 -2.20 2.11 5.80
CA THR A 65 -3.02 0.94 6.13
C THR A 65 -4.51 1.31 6.15
N GLU A 66 -5.39 0.33 5.97
CA GLU A 66 -6.82 0.56 5.98
C GLU A 66 -7.45 -0.01 7.25
N SER A 67 -8.47 0.68 7.76
CA SER A 67 -9.30 0.24 8.88
C SER A 67 -10.77 0.26 8.46
N VAL A 68 -11.55 -0.67 8.99
CA VAL A 68 -13.01 -0.65 8.87
C VAL A 68 -13.58 0.13 10.04
N LYS A 69 -14.38 1.16 9.75
CA LYS A 69 -15.21 1.84 10.74
C LYS A 69 -16.65 1.39 10.59
N ILE A 70 -17.23 0.87 11.68
CA ILE A 70 -18.66 0.59 11.78
C ILE A 70 -19.32 1.72 12.57
N THR A 71 -20.47 2.20 12.11
CA THR A 71 -21.30 3.18 12.81
C THR A 71 -22.75 2.70 12.83
N TRP A 72 -23.42 2.81 13.97
CA TRP A 72 -24.82 2.41 14.14
C TRP A 72 -25.65 3.52 14.79
N PRO A 73 -26.98 3.49 14.69
CA PRO A 73 -27.86 4.44 15.38
C PRO A 73 -27.75 4.31 16.90
N VAL A 74 -27.87 5.42 17.61
CA VAL A 74 -27.95 5.40 19.08
C VAL A 74 -29.28 4.78 19.51
N VAL A 75 -29.21 3.74 20.34
CA VAL A 75 -30.35 3.19 21.06
C VAL A 75 -30.57 4.00 22.33
N MET A 76 -31.66 4.76 22.37
CA MET A 76 -31.96 5.65 23.49
C MET A 76 -32.16 4.86 24.79
N GLY A 77 -31.49 5.30 25.85
CA GLY A 77 -31.56 4.65 27.17
C GLY A 77 -30.66 3.41 27.31
N ALA A 78 -29.80 3.11 26.34
CA ALA A 78 -28.79 2.07 26.43
C ALA A 78 -27.72 2.39 27.51
N GLY A 79 -27.13 1.35 28.09
CA GLY A 79 -25.95 1.45 28.96
C GLY A 79 -24.62 1.28 28.23
N GLY A 80 -24.66 1.04 26.92
CA GLY A 80 -23.52 0.75 26.06
C GLY A 80 -23.86 -0.36 25.06
N TYR A 81 -22.86 -0.85 24.34
CA TYR A 81 -23.01 -1.96 23.39
C TYR A 81 -21.93 -3.00 23.62
N LEU A 82 -22.30 -4.28 23.56
CA LEU A 82 -21.36 -5.39 23.52
C LEU A 82 -21.11 -5.77 22.06
N LEU A 83 -19.85 -5.66 21.64
CA LEU A 83 -19.42 -5.90 20.27
C LEU A 83 -18.49 -7.13 20.19
N ASN A 84 -18.76 -7.99 19.22
CA ASN A 84 -17.85 -9.04 18.76
C ASN A 84 -17.61 -8.91 17.24
N VAL A 85 -16.36 -9.07 16.83
CA VAL A 85 -15.93 -9.04 15.42
C VAL A 85 -15.03 -10.24 15.18
N ASP A 86 -15.47 -11.12 14.29
CA ASP A 86 -14.73 -12.30 13.86
C ASP A 86 -14.36 -12.15 12.38
N LEU A 87 -13.10 -12.36 12.03
CA LEU A 87 -12.67 -12.59 10.66
C LEU A 87 -12.99 -14.05 10.31
N ILE A 88 -13.88 -14.27 9.35
CA ILE A 88 -14.42 -15.59 9.02
C ILE A 88 -13.97 -16.10 7.65
N GLU A 89 -13.44 -15.25 6.78
CA GLU A 89 -12.80 -15.64 5.52
C GLU A 89 -11.65 -14.68 5.22
N ASP A 90 -10.44 -15.20 4.97
CA ASP A 90 -9.27 -14.42 4.56
C ASP A 90 -8.73 -14.95 3.21
N PRO A 91 -8.79 -14.17 2.11
CA PRO A 91 -8.24 -14.59 0.82
C PRO A 91 -6.73 -14.88 0.82
N ALA A 92 -5.99 -14.38 1.81
CA ALA A 92 -4.56 -14.61 2.00
C ALA A 92 -4.27 -15.82 2.91
N ASP A 93 -5.21 -16.24 3.75
CA ASP A 93 -5.08 -17.38 4.66
C ASP A 93 -6.31 -18.32 4.58
N PRO A 94 -6.24 -19.41 3.80
CA PRO A 94 -7.36 -20.32 3.61
C PRO A 94 -7.71 -21.13 4.88
N THR A 95 -6.93 -21.03 5.95
CA THR A 95 -7.23 -21.70 7.23
C THR A 95 -8.27 -20.95 8.06
N VAL A 96 -8.55 -19.69 7.71
CA VAL A 96 -9.58 -18.86 8.33
C VAL A 96 -10.93 -19.16 7.68
N THR A 97 -11.85 -19.76 8.44
CA THR A 97 -13.19 -20.12 7.98
C THR A 97 -14.26 -19.73 9.00
N THR A 98 -15.54 -19.91 8.65
CA THR A 98 -16.65 -19.69 9.61
C THR A 98 -16.56 -20.62 10.83
N GLU A 99 -16.00 -21.83 10.66
CA GLU A 99 -15.78 -22.83 11.71
C GLU A 99 -14.47 -22.57 12.49
N ASN A 100 -13.51 -21.88 11.90
CA ASN A 100 -12.23 -21.51 12.49
C ASN A 100 -11.94 -20.00 12.32
N PRO A 101 -12.71 -19.13 13.00
CA PRO A 101 -12.56 -17.70 12.85
C PRO A 101 -11.33 -17.17 13.58
N VAL A 102 -10.79 -16.05 13.09
CA VAL A 102 -9.82 -15.24 13.82
C VAL A 102 -10.57 -14.13 14.56
N VAL A 103 -10.52 -14.16 15.89
CA VAL A 103 -11.16 -13.15 16.74
C VAL A 103 -10.44 -11.81 16.58
N VAL A 104 -11.14 -10.81 16.06
CA VAL A 104 -10.63 -9.43 15.89
C VAL A 104 -10.99 -8.61 17.12
N MET A 105 -12.22 -8.75 17.62
CA MET A 105 -12.70 -8.12 18.86
C MET A 105 -13.60 -9.10 19.61
N GLN A 106 -13.34 -9.28 20.90
CA GLN A 106 -14.13 -10.13 21.79
C GLN A 106 -14.71 -9.30 22.93
N ASP A 107 -16.00 -9.47 23.20
CA ASP A 107 -16.73 -8.92 24.35
C ASP A 107 -16.40 -7.45 24.66
N SER A 108 -16.24 -6.65 23.61
CA SER A 108 -15.80 -5.27 23.73
C SER A 108 -16.99 -4.39 24.07
N VAL A 109 -16.97 -3.80 25.27
CA VAL A 109 -17.99 -2.84 25.68
C VAL A 109 -17.65 -1.47 25.10
N VAL A 110 -18.53 -0.96 24.24
CA VAL A 110 -18.39 0.32 23.55
C VAL A 110 -19.35 1.33 24.17
N ASP A 111 -18.78 2.42 24.67
CA ASP A 111 -19.51 3.63 25.05
C ASP A 111 -19.51 4.60 23.86
N GLY A 112 -20.60 4.59 23.09
CA GLY A 112 -20.72 5.29 21.81
C GLY A 112 -21.31 4.40 20.71
N SER A 113 -21.51 4.97 19.52
CA SER A 113 -22.19 4.29 18.41
C SER A 113 -21.30 4.06 17.19
N SER A 114 -19.99 3.91 17.42
CA SER A 114 -19.03 3.54 16.37
C SER A 114 -17.81 2.83 16.92
N VAL A 115 -17.17 2.02 16.08
CA VAL A 115 -15.92 1.32 16.37
C VAL A 115 -15.02 1.29 15.13
N VAL A 116 -13.71 1.12 15.34
CA VAL A 116 -12.73 0.97 14.27
C VAL A 116 -11.86 -0.25 14.54
N PHE A 117 -11.64 -1.08 13.52
CA PHE A 117 -10.70 -2.21 13.57
C PHE A 117 -9.90 -2.30 12.26
N THR A 118 -8.76 -2.99 12.29
CA THR A 118 -7.88 -3.14 11.12
C THR A 118 -8.57 -3.90 10.00
N LYS A 119 -8.48 -3.39 8.76
CA LYS A 119 -9.02 -4.05 7.58
C LYS A 119 -8.00 -5.07 7.03
N THR A 120 -8.47 -6.29 6.87
CA THR A 120 -7.86 -7.31 6.02
C THR A 120 -8.48 -7.18 4.64
N GLU A 121 -7.64 -7.11 3.62
CA GLU A 121 -8.07 -6.85 2.25
C GLU A 121 -8.94 -8.01 1.72
N ASP A 122 -10.05 -7.68 1.04
CA ASP A 122 -10.98 -8.61 0.41
C ASP A 122 -11.60 -9.68 1.35
N ALA A 123 -11.47 -9.50 2.67
CA ALA A 123 -11.87 -10.46 3.69
C ALA A 123 -13.36 -10.35 4.08
N THR A 124 -13.89 -11.40 4.73
CA THR A 124 -15.26 -11.42 5.25
C THR A 124 -15.26 -11.45 6.78
N TYR A 125 -16.09 -10.60 7.39
CA TYR A 125 -16.25 -10.47 8.82
C TYR A 125 -17.66 -10.81 9.28
N LYS A 126 -17.77 -11.41 10.46
CA LYS A 126 -19.02 -11.54 11.22
C LYS A 126 -19.03 -10.52 12.34
N ILE A 127 -20.04 -9.66 12.34
CA ILE A 127 -20.25 -8.62 13.35
C ILE A 127 -21.45 -9.01 14.21
N LYS A 128 -21.30 -8.89 15.53
CA LYS A 128 -22.41 -9.01 16.48
C LYS A 128 -22.46 -7.80 17.40
N ILE A 129 -23.58 -7.10 17.43
CA ILE A 129 -23.80 -5.94 18.31
C ILE A 129 -25.00 -6.23 19.21
N LYS A 130 -24.81 -6.18 20.52
CA LYS A 130 -25.88 -6.30 21.51
C LYS A 130 -26.01 -5.04 22.34
N THR A 131 -27.20 -4.45 22.40
CA THR A 131 -27.45 -3.31 23.29
C THR A 131 -27.44 -3.76 24.75
N LEU A 132 -26.61 -3.12 25.58
CA LEU A 132 -26.56 -3.36 27.02
C LEU A 132 -27.61 -2.55 27.77
N GLY A 133 -28.15 -3.14 28.83
CA GLY A 133 -29.15 -2.51 29.70
C GLY A 133 -28.58 -1.32 30.46
N ASN A 134 -29.46 -0.53 31.05
CA ASN A 134 -29.09 0.63 31.85
C ASN A 134 -29.84 0.58 33.19
N GLU A 135 -29.13 0.16 34.24
CA GLU A 135 -29.69 0.01 35.58
C GLU A 135 -30.26 1.33 36.13
N LYS A 136 -29.63 2.47 35.85
CA LYS A 136 -30.10 3.78 36.32
C LYS A 136 -31.45 4.17 35.73
N LEU A 137 -31.77 3.68 34.53
CA LEU A 137 -33.02 3.92 33.82
C LEU A 137 -34.00 2.75 33.96
N ASN A 138 -33.64 1.71 34.72
CA ASN A 138 -34.35 0.43 34.81
C ASN A 138 -34.62 -0.20 33.43
N ASN A 139 -33.71 -0.01 32.47
CA ASN A 139 -33.82 -0.61 31.14
C ASN A 139 -33.07 -1.95 31.10
N LYS A 140 -33.70 -2.98 30.54
CA LYS A 140 -33.08 -4.30 30.32
C LYS A 140 -32.27 -4.30 29.02
N GLU A 141 -31.19 -5.06 29.00
CA GLU A 141 -30.38 -5.31 27.78
C GLU A 141 -31.22 -5.99 26.70
N ALA A 142 -30.84 -5.83 25.42
CA ALA A 142 -31.52 -6.49 24.32
C ALA A 142 -31.54 -8.02 24.47
N GLN A 143 -32.60 -8.67 24.00
CA GLN A 143 -32.69 -10.13 24.06
C GLN A 143 -31.69 -10.78 23.09
N GLU A 144 -31.63 -10.25 21.87
CA GLU A 144 -30.79 -10.77 20.79
C GLU A 144 -29.77 -9.73 20.34
N SER A 145 -28.64 -10.20 19.80
CA SER A 145 -27.71 -9.36 19.05
C SER A 145 -28.20 -9.13 17.63
N THR A 146 -27.80 -8.00 17.05
CA THR A 146 -27.81 -7.83 15.61
C THR A 146 -26.57 -8.51 15.04
N ASP A 147 -26.77 -9.50 14.17
CA ASP A 147 -25.73 -10.24 13.47
C ASP A 147 -25.64 -9.77 12.01
N PHE A 148 -24.46 -9.41 11.54
CA PHE A 148 -24.24 -8.94 10.17
C PHE A 148 -22.96 -9.53 9.56
N LYS A 149 -23.03 -9.92 8.29
CA LYS A 149 -21.87 -10.40 7.52
C LYS A 149 -21.36 -9.25 6.65
N TYR A 150 -20.23 -8.67 7.02
CA TYR A 150 -19.58 -7.61 6.26
C TYR A 150 -18.52 -8.18 5.31
N VAL A 151 -18.57 -7.80 4.04
CA VAL A 151 -17.60 -8.21 3.02
C VAL A 151 -16.76 -7.00 2.63
N ALA A 152 -15.44 -7.07 2.86
CA ALA A 152 -14.51 -5.98 2.54
C ALA A 152 -14.20 -5.89 1.04
N LEU A 153 -14.53 -6.91 0.25
CA LEU A 153 -14.41 -6.93 -1.20
C LEU A 153 -15.42 -5.97 -1.85
N VAL A 154 -14.94 -4.91 -2.48
CA VAL A 154 -15.78 -3.95 -3.22
C VAL A 154 -16.44 -4.63 -4.41
N PRO A 155 -17.78 -4.61 -4.57
CA PRO A 155 -18.46 -5.19 -5.73
C PRO A 155 -17.94 -4.61 -7.06
N ALA A 156 -17.66 -5.48 -8.03
CA ALA A 156 -17.07 -5.08 -9.30
C ALA A 156 -18.03 -5.22 -10.48
N THR A 157 -17.94 -4.27 -11.41
CA THR A 157 -18.55 -4.38 -12.73
C THR A 157 -17.62 -5.17 -13.66
N THR A 158 -18.06 -6.31 -14.15
CA THR A 158 -17.27 -7.11 -15.10
C THR A 158 -17.21 -6.42 -16.46
N ILE A 159 -16.02 -6.34 -17.05
CA ILE A 159 -15.79 -5.83 -18.40
C ILE A 159 -16.06 -6.97 -19.40
N PRO A 160 -16.94 -6.80 -20.40
CA PRO A 160 -17.21 -7.83 -21.38
C PRO A 160 -15.97 -8.20 -22.21
N VAL A 161 -15.76 -9.50 -22.43
CA VAL A 161 -14.69 -9.97 -23.32
C VAL A 161 -14.93 -9.49 -24.75
N GLY A 162 -13.91 -8.89 -25.36
CA GLY A 162 -13.97 -8.36 -26.72
C GLY A 162 -14.15 -6.84 -26.79
N GLU A 163 -14.52 -6.20 -25.68
CA GLU A 163 -14.53 -4.74 -25.57
C GLU A 163 -13.12 -4.20 -25.22
N ASP A 164 -12.84 -2.97 -25.65
CA ASP A 164 -11.65 -2.25 -25.24
C ASP A 164 -11.81 -1.74 -23.80
N ILE A 165 -10.81 -1.99 -22.95
CA ILE A 165 -10.86 -1.61 -21.53
C ILE A 165 -11.02 -0.10 -21.35
N ALA A 166 -10.33 0.73 -22.15
CA ALA A 166 -10.42 2.18 -22.03
C ALA A 166 -11.78 2.69 -22.47
N GLU A 167 -12.29 2.21 -23.60
CA GLU A 167 -13.62 2.60 -24.07
C GLU A 167 -14.70 2.24 -23.05
N TYR A 168 -14.70 1.00 -22.55
CA TYR A 168 -15.72 0.54 -21.61
C TYR A 168 -15.67 1.30 -20.29
N ILE A 169 -14.48 1.37 -19.65
CA ILE A 169 -14.38 2.03 -18.34
C ILE A 169 -14.72 3.51 -18.47
N ASN A 170 -14.19 4.23 -19.47
CA ASN A 170 -14.46 5.66 -19.61
C ASN A 170 -15.96 5.95 -19.85
N ASN A 171 -16.70 5.01 -20.46
CA ASN A 171 -18.16 5.12 -20.65
C ASN A 171 -18.98 4.75 -19.39
N GLN A 172 -18.48 3.81 -18.58
CA GLN A 172 -19.20 3.31 -17.39
C GLN A 172 -18.82 4.02 -16.09
N LEU A 173 -17.69 4.72 -16.06
CA LEU A 173 -17.17 5.41 -14.88
C LEU A 173 -18.10 6.54 -14.45
N LYS A 174 -18.61 6.46 -13.22
CA LYS A 174 -19.47 7.49 -12.62
C LYS A 174 -18.67 8.29 -11.60
N ASP A 175 -18.97 9.56 -11.44
CA ASP A 175 -18.36 10.33 -10.36
C ASP A 175 -18.94 9.93 -9.01
N SER A 176 -18.08 9.55 -8.08
CA SER A 176 -18.46 8.97 -6.79
C SER A 176 -17.36 9.15 -5.75
N ASP A 177 -17.77 9.47 -4.51
CA ASP A 177 -16.88 9.46 -3.35
C ASP A 177 -16.64 8.05 -2.79
N LYS A 178 -17.44 7.06 -3.20
CA LYS A 178 -17.26 5.64 -2.90
C LYS A 178 -16.35 4.99 -3.94
N GLU A 179 -15.54 4.04 -3.49
CA GLU A 179 -14.71 3.21 -4.36
C GLU A 179 -15.58 2.43 -5.36
N GLN A 180 -15.18 2.43 -6.63
CA GLN A 180 -15.77 1.63 -7.69
C GLN A 180 -14.79 0.56 -8.14
N ALA A 181 -15.29 -0.64 -8.45
CA ALA A 181 -14.45 -1.72 -8.95
C ALA A 181 -14.86 -2.17 -10.35
N PHE A 182 -13.85 -2.50 -11.16
CA PHE A 182 -14.00 -3.16 -12.46
C PHE A 182 -13.24 -4.49 -12.43
N ALA A 183 -13.82 -5.52 -13.02
CA ALA A 183 -13.24 -6.85 -13.06
C ALA A 183 -13.06 -7.37 -14.48
N LEU A 184 -11.93 -8.02 -14.72
CA LEU A 184 -11.65 -8.79 -15.93
C LEU A 184 -11.90 -10.26 -15.65
N GLU A 185 -12.66 -10.95 -16.50
CA GLU A 185 -12.85 -12.40 -16.39
C GLU A 185 -11.51 -13.14 -16.44
N ALA A 186 -11.33 -14.05 -15.48
CA ALA A 186 -10.15 -14.90 -15.31
C ALA A 186 -9.74 -15.65 -16.60
N GLY A 187 -8.43 -15.67 -16.88
CA GLY A 187 -7.83 -16.39 -18.01
C GLY A 187 -8.21 -15.87 -19.40
N LYS A 188 -8.97 -14.77 -19.50
CA LYS A 188 -9.36 -14.17 -20.78
C LYS A 188 -8.30 -13.18 -21.29
N SER A 189 -8.44 -12.80 -22.55
CA SER A 189 -7.60 -11.79 -23.21
C SER A 189 -8.40 -10.52 -23.47
N TYR A 190 -7.78 -9.38 -23.20
CA TYR A 190 -8.35 -8.04 -23.38
C TYR A 190 -7.36 -7.14 -24.11
N VAL A 191 -7.87 -6.03 -24.64
CA VAL A 191 -7.06 -4.96 -25.22
C VAL A 191 -7.27 -3.65 -24.45
N LEU A 192 -6.21 -2.88 -24.35
CA LEU A 192 -6.21 -1.51 -23.81
C LEU A 192 -5.55 -0.61 -24.85
N ASN A 193 -6.34 -0.05 -25.76
CA ASN A 193 -5.82 0.75 -26.88
C ASN A 193 -5.78 2.26 -26.57
N GLY A 194 -6.52 2.72 -25.56
CA GLY A 194 -6.53 4.10 -25.11
C GLY A 194 -6.14 4.27 -23.65
N ILE A 195 -6.15 5.52 -23.18
CA ILE A 195 -5.98 5.82 -21.76
C ILE A 195 -7.31 5.61 -21.03
N VAL A 196 -7.28 4.84 -19.94
CA VAL A 196 -8.34 4.88 -18.92
C VAL A 196 -8.06 6.08 -18.02
N ASP A 197 -8.95 7.07 -17.98
CA ASP A 197 -8.83 8.20 -17.05
C ASP A 197 -9.81 8.02 -15.88
N PHE A 198 -9.28 7.62 -14.73
CA PHE A 198 -10.07 7.41 -13.52
C PHE A 198 -10.52 8.71 -12.85
N ARG A 199 -10.02 9.87 -13.30
CA ARG A 199 -10.34 11.19 -12.75
C ARG A 199 -10.10 11.21 -11.22
N LEU A 200 -11.05 11.75 -10.45
CA LEU A 200 -11.00 11.79 -8.98
C LEU A 200 -11.64 10.57 -8.30
N ASN A 201 -11.98 9.53 -9.06
CA ASN A 201 -12.63 8.35 -8.50
C ASN A 201 -11.61 7.39 -7.88
N VAL A 202 -11.94 6.82 -6.72
CA VAL A 202 -11.16 5.73 -6.14
C VAL A 202 -11.54 4.43 -6.85
N ILE A 203 -10.54 3.75 -7.43
CA ILE A 203 -10.80 2.60 -8.33
C ILE A 203 -10.04 1.35 -7.89
N THR A 204 -10.71 0.20 -7.97
CA THR A 204 -10.08 -1.12 -8.04
C THR A 204 -10.28 -1.74 -9.42
N LEU A 205 -9.20 -2.03 -10.13
CA LEU A 205 -9.21 -2.88 -11.33
C LEU A 205 -8.57 -4.22 -11.01
N ARG A 206 -9.28 -5.33 -11.21
CA ARG A 206 -8.78 -6.65 -10.82
C ARG A 206 -9.24 -7.78 -11.75
N SER A 207 -8.63 -8.95 -11.61
CA SER A 207 -9.21 -10.20 -12.12
C SER A 207 -10.39 -10.67 -11.24
N THR A 208 -11.31 -11.44 -11.81
CA THR A 208 -12.31 -12.20 -11.05
C THR A 208 -11.70 -13.37 -10.26
N ASP A 209 -10.48 -13.79 -10.61
CA ASP A 209 -9.74 -14.88 -9.97
C ASP A 209 -8.23 -14.52 -9.90
N LYS A 210 -7.62 -14.64 -8.72
CA LYS A 210 -6.21 -14.31 -8.50
C LYS A 210 -5.24 -15.31 -9.13
N ASP A 211 -5.63 -16.57 -9.25
CA ASP A 211 -4.78 -17.69 -9.64
C ASP A 211 -4.81 -17.92 -11.16
N ASN A 212 -5.87 -17.44 -11.84
CA ASN A 212 -6.04 -17.52 -13.29
C ASN A 212 -6.12 -16.11 -13.91
N ARG A 213 -4.99 -15.41 -13.94
CA ARG A 213 -4.91 -13.99 -14.35
C ARG A 213 -5.26 -13.80 -15.84
N PRO A 214 -6.12 -12.84 -16.19
CA PRO A 214 -6.32 -12.42 -17.57
C PRO A 214 -5.10 -11.70 -18.11
N THR A 215 -4.99 -11.66 -19.44
CA THR A 215 -3.93 -10.94 -20.14
C THR A 215 -4.49 -9.72 -20.87
N VAL A 216 -3.93 -8.56 -20.58
CA VAL A 216 -4.24 -7.29 -21.25
C VAL A 216 -3.10 -6.95 -22.20
N LYS A 217 -3.41 -6.89 -23.50
CA LYS A 217 -2.50 -6.34 -24.50
C LYS A 217 -2.63 -4.81 -24.49
N VAL A 218 -1.59 -4.12 -24.06
CA VAL A 218 -1.56 -2.65 -24.01
C VAL A 218 -1.08 -2.13 -25.36
N GLY A 219 -1.98 -1.48 -26.10
CA GLY A 219 -1.70 -0.89 -27.39
C GLY A 219 -0.84 0.37 -27.29
N ALA A 220 -0.48 0.96 -28.44
CA ALA A 220 0.45 2.09 -28.51
C ALA A 220 0.06 3.30 -27.65
N SER A 221 -1.24 3.61 -27.58
CA SER A 221 -1.81 4.70 -26.79
C SER A 221 -2.46 4.21 -25.48
N GLY A 222 -2.27 2.94 -25.14
CA GLY A 222 -2.81 2.30 -23.95
C GLY A 222 -2.10 2.75 -22.67
N GLY A 223 -2.85 2.84 -21.57
CA GLY A 223 -2.31 3.16 -20.25
C GLY A 223 -3.40 3.56 -19.26
N PHE A 224 -2.97 3.82 -18.01
CA PHE A 224 -3.86 4.23 -16.93
C PHE A 224 -3.53 5.64 -16.48
N MET A 225 -4.55 6.43 -16.13
CA MET A 225 -4.42 7.75 -15.57
C MET A 225 -5.26 7.91 -14.29
N THR A 226 -4.68 8.50 -13.24
CA THR A 226 -5.40 8.75 -11.98
C THR A 226 -5.01 10.07 -11.31
N GLN A 227 -5.92 10.57 -10.49
CA GLN A 227 -5.72 11.66 -9.53
C GLN A 227 -6.17 11.28 -8.11
N ALA A 228 -6.62 10.04 -7.93
CA ALA A 228 -7.18 9.50 -6.70
C ALA A 228 -6.59 8.10 -6.42
N GLY A 229 -7.09 7.43 -5.38
CA GLY A 229 -6.63 6.09 -5.02
C GLY A 229 -6.91 5.09 -6.12
N LEU A 230 -5.98 4.16 -6.33
CA LEU A 230 -6.06 3.16 -7.39
C LEU A 230 -5.46 1.84 -6.91
N LYS A 231 -6.17 0.73 -7.11
CA LYS A 231 -5.66 -0.62 -6.91
C LYS A 231 -5.73 -1.37 -8.25
N ILE A 232 -4.61 -1.91 -8.72
CA ILE A 232 -4.55 -2.82 -9.88
C ILE A 232 -4.06 -4.18 -9.37
N LYS A 233 -4.87 -5.23 -9.52
CA LYS A 233 -4.61 -6.54 -8.89
C LYS A 233 -4.76 -7.71 -9.86
N PHE A 234 -3.85 -8.69 -9.78
CA PHE A 234 -4.02 -10.01 -10.39
C PHE A 234 -4.15 -10.03 -11.93
N ILE A 235 -3.42 -9.16 -12.65
CA ILE A 235 -3.54 -9.05 -14.11
C ILE A 235 -2.16 -9.21 -14.76
N ASN A 236 -2.11 -9.89 -15.89
CA ASN A 236 -0.96 -9.90 -16.78
C ASN A 236 -1.09 -8.75 -17.80
N PHE A 237 -0.06 -7.94 -17.95
CA PHE A 237 0.01 -6.86 -18.94
C PHE A 237 1.14 -7.14 -19.93
N ASP A 238 0.79 -7.16 -21.22
CA ASP A 238 1.76 -7.12 -22.31
C ASP A 238 1.89 -5.68 -22.82
N CYS A 239 2.98 -5.01 -22.42
CA CYS A 239 3.29 -3.63 -22.81
C CYS A 239 4.19 -3.55 -24.05
N SER A 240 4.33 -4.62 -24.82
CA SER A 240 5.24 -4.65 -25.98
C SER A 240 4.94 -3.58 -27.04
N GLU A 241 3.68 -3.18 -27.19
CA GLU A 241 3.27 -2.12 -28.13
C GLU A 241 3.17 -0.74 -27.48
N MET A 242 3.23 -0.63 -26.14
CA MET A 242 3.00 0.62 -25.41
C MET A 242 4.07 1.66 -25.71
N THR A 243 3.66 2.85 -26.17
CA THR A 243 4.57 3.98 -26.45
C THR A 243 4.49 5.12 -25.43
N GLY A 244 3.47 5.08 -24.55
CA GLY A 244 3.24 6.08 -23.50
C GLY A 244 4.42 6.22 -22.53
N ALA A 245 4.55 7.40 -21.92
CA ALA A 245 5.62 7.71 -20.98
C ALA A 245 5.50 6.94 -19.64
N GLY A 246 4.31 6.45 -19.30
CA GLY A 246 4.08 5.63 -18.12
C GLY A 246 2.95 4.63 -18.33
N PHE A 247 3.10 3.43 -17.78
CA PHE A 247 2.01 2.46 -17.63
C PHE A 247 0.88 3.03 -16.77
N LEU A 248 1.24 3.60 -15.62
CA LEU A 248 0.39 4.46 -14.79
C LEU A 248 0.92 5.89 -14.85
N THR A 249 0.08 6.82 -15.28
CA THR A 249 0.39 8.24 -15.38
C THR A 249 -0.48 9.03 -14.41
N LEU A 250 0.10 9.96 -13.66
CA LEU A 250 -0.68 10.91 -12.86
C LEU A 250 -1.21 12.01 -13.78
N SER A 251 -2.42 12.54 -13.54
CA SER A 251 -3.07 13.43 -14.51
C SER A 251 -2.20 14.63 -14.92
N GLY A 252 -2.28 14.96 -16.21
CA GLY A 252 -1.70 16.18 -16.78
C GLY A 252 -2.52 17.43 -16.47
N GLU A 253 -3.77 17.25 -16.07
CA GLU A 253 -4.70 18.32 -15.67
C GLU A 253 -5.16 18.02 -14.23
N PRO A 254 -4.30 18.28 -13.23
CA PRO A 254 -4.61 18.03 -11.82
C PRO A 254 -5.78 18.90 -11.33
N SER A 255 -6.69 18.33 -10.54
CA SER A 255 -7.78 19.07 -9.90
C SER A 255 -7.28 19.97 -8.76
N GLU A 256 -7.73 21.22 -8.75
CA GLU A 256 -7.45 22.16 -7.66
C GLU A 256 -8.06 21.74 -6.32
N THR A 257 -9.06 20.85 -6.30
CA THR A 257 -9.68 20.35 -5.06
C THR A 257 -8.73 19.51 -4.20
N ILE A 258 -7.67 18.97 -4.80
CA ILE A 258 -6.65 18.15 -4.14
C ILE A 258 -5.29 18.84 -4.08
N SER A 259 -5.25 20.16 -4.32
CA SER A 259 -4.05 20.95 -4.11
C SER A 259 -3.70 21.03 -2.61
N ILE A 260 -2.42 21.23 -2.30
CA ILE A 260 -1.92 21.41 -0.93
C ILE A 260 -2.73 22.45 -0.15
N LYS A 261 -3.07 23.57 -0.81
CA LYS A 261 -3.87 24.65 -0.23
C LYS A 261 -5.31 24.25 0.02
N SER A 262 -5.96 23.59 -0.94
CA SER A 262 -7.36 23.14 -0.79
C SER A 262 -7.49 22.09 0.32
N LEU A 263 -6.47 21.25 0.49
CA LEU A 263 -6.39 20.26 1.57
C LEU A 263 -5.94 20.86 2.91
N GLY A 264 -5.53 22.13 2.94
CA GLY A 264 -5.18 22.88 4.15
C GLY A 264 -3.80 22.59 4.74
N TYR A 265 -2.91 21.93 3.99
CA TYR A 265 -1.55 21.61 4.47
C TYR A 265 -0.66 22.86 4.57
N ASP A 266 -0.97 23.92 3.82
CA ASP A 266 -0.31 25.23 3.91
C ASP A 266 -0.46 25.87 5.29
N LYS A 267 -1.58 25.62 5.98
CA LYS A 267 -1.83 26.05 7.36
C LYS A 267 -0.96 25.32 8.39
N ASP A 268 -0.41 24.16 8.00
CA ASP A 268 0.55 23.39 8.80
C ASP A 268 2.00 23.57 8.27
N GLU A 269 2.27 24.71 7.63
CA GLU A 269 3.60 25.12 7.17
C GLU A 269 4.19 24.27 6.02
N ALA A 270 3.37 23.54 5.26
CA ALA A 270 3.79 23.05 3.95
C ALA A 270 4.19 24.23 3.06
N ASN A 271 5.30 24.10 2.33
CA ASN A 271 5.93 25.22 1.61
C ASN A 271 6.22 24.93 0.13
N GLN A 272 5.59 23.89 -0.42
CA GLN A 272 5.58 23.59 -1.85
C GLN A 272 4.16 23.72 -2.37
N ASP A 273 4.05 24.10 -3.63
CA ASP A 273 2.83 23.92 -4.39
C ASP A 273 2.79 22.50 -4.97
N GLY A 274 1.60 21.93 -5.07
CA GLY A 274 1.44 20.57 -5.55
C GLY A 274 0.06 19.99 -5.29
N TYR A 275 -0.12 18.76 -5.74
CA TYR A 275 -1.37 18.01 -5.68
C TYR A 275 -1.12 16.68 -4.98
N ILE A 276 -1.99 16.33 -4.04
CA ILE A 276 -1.78 15.17 -3.16
C ILE A 276 -2.84 14.11 -3.41
N ILE A 277 -2.38 12.92 -3.75
CA ILE A 277 -3.20 11.71 -3.72
C ILE A 277 -3.09 11.11 -2.31
N ASN A 278 -4.11 11.37 -1.49
CA ASN A 278 -4.16 10.91 -0.09
C ASN A 278 -4.59 9.43 0.05
N LYS A 279 -5.26 8.88 -0.96
CA LYS A 279 -5.65 7.46 -0.97
C LYS A 279 -4.52 6.61 -1.58
N PRO A 280 -4.35 5.34 -1.16
CA PRO A 280 -3.26 4.51 -1.66
C PRO A 280 -3.33 4.28 -3.16
N VAL A 281 -2.16 4.17 -3.79
CA VAL A 281 -1.99 3.71 -5.18
C VAL A 281 -1.17 2.42 -5.15
N ILE A 282 -1.77 1.32 -5.59
CA ILE A 282 -1.29 -0.04 -5.37
C ILE A 282 -1.28 -0.81 -6.69
N ILE A 283 -0.16 -1.45 -7.01
CA ILE A 283 -0.05 -2.46 -8.05
C ILE A 283 0.36 -3.76 -7.36
N GLN A 284 -0.52 -4.76 -7.40
CA GLN A 284 -0.34 -5.99 -6.62
C GLN A 284 -0.51 -7.22 -7.52
N GLU A 285 0.38 -8.20 -7.37
CA GLU A 285 0.27 -9.52 -8.01
C GLU A 285 0.07 -9.44 -9.53
N CYS A 286 0.73 -8.48 -10.16
CA CYS A 286 0.69 -8.27 -11.61
C CYS A 286 1.99 -8.77 -12.26
N ASN A 287 1.86 -9.32 -13.45
CA ASN A 287 2.99 -9.55 -14.34
C ASN A 287 2.97 -8.46 -15.42
N ILE A 288 4.05 -7.70 -15.54
CA ILE A 288 4.17 -6.63 -16.53
C ILE A 288 5.33 -6.98 -17.46
N LYS A 289 4.99 -7.28 -18.70
CA LYS A 289 5.90 -7.69 -19.76
C LYS A 289 6.27 -6.49 -20.63
N ASN A 290 7.53 -6.44 -21.06
CA ASN A 290 8.09 -5.46 -22.00
C ASN A 290 7.78 -4.00 -21.68
N LEU A 291 7.91 -3.60 -20.41
CA LEU A 291 7.76 -2.20 -20.03
C LEU A 291 8.91 -1.35 -20.61
N GLN A 292 8.59 -0.48 -21.58
CA GLN A 292 9.59 0.33 -22.30
C GLN A 292 9.92 1.68 -21.62
N ASN A 293 9.01 2.19 -20.78
CA ASN A 293 9.13 3.48 -20.10
C ASN A 293 8.90 3.32 -18.58
N SER A 294 8.23 4.28 -17.94
CA SER A 294 7.95 4.27 -16.50
C SER A 294 6.81 3.32 -16.15
N LEU A 295 6.90 2.74 -14.96
CA LEU A 295 5.75 2.09 -14.33
C LEU A 295 4.81 3.16 -13.76
N LEU A 296 5.38 4.14 -13.06
CA LEU A 296 4.69 5.34 -12.56
C LEU A 296 5.34 6.60 -13.15
N TYR A 297 4.54 7.44 -13.81
CA TYR A 297 4.96 8.71 -14.39
C TYR A 297 4.16 9.88 -13.82
N GLY A 298 4.85 10.84 -13.20
CA GLY A 298 4.25 12.05 -12.61
C GLY A 298 3.86 13.13 -13.61
N ASN A 299 3.92 12.85 -14.92
CA ASN A 299 3.47 13.74 -15.98
C ASN A 299 4.00 15.18 -15.94
N LYS A 300 5.21 15.37 -15.39
CA LYS A 300 5.85 16.69 -15.18
C LYS A 300 4.93 17.68 -14.45
N LYS A 301 4.04 17.18 -13.59
CA LYS A 301 3.21 17.97 -12.68
C LYS A 301 3.64 17.73 -11.23
N PRO A 302 3.41 18.69 -10.32
CA PRO A 302 3.89 18.61 -8.96
C PRO A 302 3.05 17.65 -8.10
N TRP A 303 3.12 16.37 -8.44
CA TRP A 303 2.36 15.32 -7.79
C TRP A 303 3.09 14.74 -6.59
N THR A 304 2.33 14.55 -5.52
CA THR A 304 2.78 13.85 -4.32
C THR A 304 1.82 12.72 -3.98
N LEU A 305 2.35 11.51 -3.80
CA LEU A 305 1.56 10.36 -3.34
C LEU A 305 1.78 10.18 -1.83
N ARG A 306 0.69 10.04 -1.08
CA ARG A 306 0.77 9.67 0.34
C ARG A 306 1.29 8.25 0.51
N ASP A 307 0.76 7.30 -0.25
CA ASP A 307 1.10 5.89 -0.15
C ASP A 307 1.13 5.25 -1.54
N PHE A 308 2.29 4.70 -1.91
CA PHE A 308 2.49 4.01 -3.18
C PHE A 308 3.07 2.61 -2.94
N ARG A 309 2.42 1.59 -3.50
CA ARG A 309 2.80 0.19 -3.26
C ARG A 309 2.93 -0.61 -4.54
N ILE A 310 3.98 -1.42 -4.61
CA ILE A 310 4.17 -2.47 -5.60
C ILE A 310 4.47 -3.76 -4.85
N THR A 311 3.56 -4.74 -4.90
CA THR A 311 3.72 -5.97 -4.13
C THR A 311 3.50 -7.21 -4.98
N ASP A 312 4.31 -8.24 -4.76
CA ASP A 312 4.13 -9.56 -5.37
C ASP A 312 4.11 -9.54 -6.92
N CYS A 313 4.80 -8.57 -7.53
CA CYS A 313 4.80 -8.37 -8.98
C CYS A 313 6.06 -8.93 -9.66
N ILE A 314 5.92 -9.29 -10.95
CA ILE A 314 7.05 -9.48 -11.87
C ILE A 314 6.99 -8.39 -12.92
N VAL A 315 7.98 -7.50 -12.93
CA VAL A 315 8.08 -6.39 -13.88
C VAL A 315 9.31 -6.61 -14.77
N GLN A 316 9.06 -7.10 -15.98
CA GLN A 316 10.05 -7.19 -17.04
C GLN A 316 10.03 -5.94 -17.89
N MET A 317 11.18 -5.28 -17.94
CA MET A 317 11.42 -4.07 -18.70
C MET A 317 12.18 -4.38 -19.98
N ASN A 318 11.91 -3.58 -21.00
CA ASN A 318 12.73 -3.45 -22.19
C ASN A 318 12.99 -1.96 -22.44
N ASN A 319 13.47 -1.30 -21.39
CA ASN A 319 13.62 0.15 -21.35
C ASN A 319 15.06 0.51 -21.70
N ALA A 320 15.24 1.11 -22.88
CA ALA A 320 16.50 1.73 -23.32
C ALA A 320 16.51 3.26 -23.20
N GLY A 321 15.40 3.86 -22.76
CA GLY A 321 15.21 5.31 -22.65
C GLY A 321 15.72 5.90 -21.32
N SER A 322 15.37 7.16 -21.07
CA SER A 322 15.80 7.91 -19.86
C SER A 322 14.74 8.02 -18.77
N ASN A 323 13.55 7.48 -19.00
CA ASN A 323 12.46 7.48 -18.04
C ASN A 323 12.69 6.38 -17.00
N GLY A 324 12.70 6.77 -15.72
CA GLY A 324 12.87 5.82 -14.62
C GLY A 324 11.65 4.93 -14.38
N VAL A 325 11.75 3.88 -13.56
CA VAL A 325 10.59 3.03 -13.21
C VAL A 325 9.55 3.85 -12.46
N ILE A 326 9.98 4.55 -11.41
CA ILE A 326 9.19 5.52 -10.65
C ILE A 326 9.74 6.91 -10.99
N ASN A 327 8.97 7.67 -11.77
CA ASN A 327 9.46 8.89 -12.40
C ASN A 327 8.57 10.09 -12.08
N LEU A 328 8.93 10.82 -11.01
CA LEU A 328 8.34 12.11 -10.63
C LEU A 328 9.29 13.27 -11.01
N TYR A 329 10.03 13.13 -12.11
CA TYR A 329 10.92 14.16 -12.62
C TYR A 329 10.17 15.14 -13.55
N GLY A 330 10.61 16.40 -13.57
CA GLY A 330 10.02 17.46 -14.38
C GLY A 330 9.14 18.45 -13.61
N ALA A 331 8.78 18.13 -12.36
CA ALA A 331 8.14 19.05 -11.42
C ALA A 331 8.40 18.58 -9.97
N THR A 332 8.22 19.47 -8.99
CA THR A 332 8.41 19.17 -7.56
C THR A 332 7.36 18.19 -7.06
N GLY A 333 7.78 17.03 -6.57
CA GLY A 333 6.87 15.99 -6.10
C GLY A 333 7.62 14.90 -5.35
N THR A 334 6.90 14.08 -4.58
CA THR A 334 7.49 12.99 -3.80
C THR A 334 6.51 11.85 -3.60
N ILE A 335 7.03 10.72 -3.11
CA ILE A 335 6.22 9.69 -2.49
C ILE A 335 6.55 9.73 -1.00
N LYS A 336 5.54 9.88 -0.16
CA LYS A 336 5.73 9.92 1.29
C LYS A 336 6.01 8.52 1.82
N ASP A 337 5.03 7.63 1.72
CA ASP A 337 5.20 6.24 2.12
C ASP A 337 5.24 5.35 0.88
N MET A 338 6.28 4.51 0.80
CA MET A 338 6.51 3.65 -0.36
C MET A 338 6.76 2.23 0.10
N THR A 339 6.04 1.27 -0.48
CA THR A 339 6.29 -0.17 -0.25
C THR A 339 6.57 -0.87 -1.57
N ILE A 340 7.74 -1.47 -1.71
CA ILE A 340 8.08 -2.38 -2.81
C ILE A 340 8.47 -3.71 -2.16
N LYS A 341 7.64 -4.74 -2.34
CA LYS A 341 7.83 -5.98 -1.59
C LYS A 341 7.56 -7.22 -2.44
N ASN A 342 8.29 -8.29 -2.17
CA ASN A 342 8.09 -9.60 -2.79
C ASN A 342 8.06 -9.49 -4.33
N SER A 343 8.83 -8.59 -4.92
CA SER A 343 8.72 -8.26 -6.33
C SER A 343 10.03 -8.47 -7.07
N THR A 344 9.91 -8.85 -8.34
CA THR A 344 11.06 -9.05 -9.23
C THR A 344 11.00 -8.02 -10.34
N PHE A 345 12.03 -7.18 -10.41
CA PHE A 345 12.20 -6.20 -11.49
C PHE A 345 13.44 -6.57 -12.28
N TYR A 346 13.30 -6.66 -13.60
CA TYR A 346 14.46 -6.87 -14.44
C TYR A 346 14.36 -6.20 -15.80
N ASN A 347 15.50 -5.76 -16.34
CA ASN A 347 15.55 -5.15 -17.66
C ASN A 347 16.32 -6.04 -18.63
N LEU A 348 15.75 -6.31 -19.80
CA LEU A 348 16.38 -7.13 -20.83
C LEU A 348 17.57 -6.42 -21.48
N VAL A 349 17.52 -5.09 -21.55
CA VAL A 349 18.53 -4.27 -22.18
C VAL A 349 19.36 -3.53 -21.13
N LYS A 350 20.65 -3.35 -21.44
CA LYS A 350 21.51 -2.46 -20.66
C LYS A 350 21.04 -1.02 -20.84
N ASN A 351 20.92 -0.28 -19.75
CA ASN A 351 20.49 1.12 -19.79
C ASN A 351 21.19 1.92 -18.69
N SER A 352 21.95 2.94 -19.10
CA SER A 352 22.71 3.85 -18.24
C SER A 352 22.13 5.27 -18.20
N SER A 353 20.91 5.46 -18.68
CA SER A 353 20.25 6.77 -18.85
C SER A 353 19.07 6.99 -17.90
N ALA A 354 18.48 5.92 -17.37
CA ALA A 354 17.33 5.96 -16.48
C ALA A 354 17.68 5.53 -15.04
N TYR A 355 16.81 5.87 -14.09
CA TYR A 355 16.95 5.56 -12.66
C TYR A 355 15.83 4.62 -12.22
N PHE A 356 16.02 3.82 -11.18
CA PHE A 356 14.87 3.07 -10.64
C PHE A 356 13.85 4.04 -10.03
N ILE A 357 14.31 4.99 -9.21
CA ILE A 357 13.47 6.07 -8.64
C ILE A 357 14.08 7.43 -8.97
N ARG A 358 13.26 8.35 -9.51
CA ARG A 358 13.70 9.69 -9.91
C ARG A 358 12.73 10.76 -9.42
N TYR A 359 13.21 11.63 -8.53
CA TYR A 359 12.52 12.88 -8.15
C TYR A 359 13.19 14.09 -8.79
N GLN A 360 12.45 15.20 -8.90
CA GLN A 360 12.99 16.46 -9.40
C GLN A 360 14.00 17.09 -8.44
N ASN A 361 13.68 17.13 -7.15
CA ASN A 361 14.46 17.80 -6.11
C ASN A 361 14.45 16.99 -4.81
N ASN A 362 15.29 17.37 -3.84
CA ASN A 362 15.22 16.83 -2.47
C ASN A 362 13.86 17.21 -1.83
N SER A 363 12.94 16.26 -1.89
CA SER A 363 11.50 16.46 -1.67
C SER A 363 11.05 15.88 -0.33
N GLN A 364 11.55 16.49 0.76
CA GLN A 364 11.20 16.12 2.14
C GLN A 364 9.67 16.15 2.36
N PRO A 365 9.09 15.22 3.14
CA PRO A 365 7.64 15.11 3.31
C PRO A 365 6.98 16.38 3.87
N TRP A 366 7.59 17.01 4.88
CA TRP A 366 7.04 18.20 5.53
C TRP A 366 6.74 19.36 4.58
N LYS A 367 7.48 19.43 3.47
CA LYS A 367 7.30 20.45 2.44
C LYS A 367 5.94 20.36 1.75
N TYR A 368 5.31 19.18 1.77
CA TYR A 368 4.03 18.92 1.11
C TYR A 368 2.90 18.64 2.12
N PHE A 369 3.20 17.96 3.23
CA PHE A 369 2.21 17.50 4.21
C PHE A 369 2.17 18.33 5.50
N GLY A 370 3.05 19.31 5.66
CA GLY A 370 3.14 20.15 6.85
C GLY A 370 4.02 19.54 7.96
N LYS A 371 4.19 20.29 9.05
CA LYS A 371 5.05 19.89 10.18
C LYS A 371 4.48 18.77 11.03
N SER A 372 3.15 18.67 11.13
CA SER A 372 2.47 17.63 11.91
C SER A 372 2.55 16.26 11.23
N ASP A 373 2.64 16.22 9.89
CA ASP A 373 2.70 15.00 9.10
C ASP A 373 4.01 14.89 8.30
N ASN A 374 5.12 15.08 9.00
CA ASN A 374 6.44 15.30 8.40
C ASN A 374 7.29 14.04 8.18
N THR A 375 6.82 12.85 8.55
CA THR A 375 7.58 11.59 8.42
C THR A 375 7.32 10.88 7.11
N SER A 376 8.23 9.99 6.73
CA SER A 376 8.14 9.14 5.54
C SER A 376 8.85 7.82 5.80
N THR A 377 8.21 6.74 5.39
CA THR A 377 8.73 5.39 5.47
C THR A 377 8.76 4.75 4.10
N HIS A 378 9.96 4.37 3.66
CA HIS A 378 10.14 3.55 2.48
C HIS A 378 10.54 2.13 2.89
N ILE A 379 9.75 1.15 2.49
CA ILE A 379 9.99 -0.28 2.67
C ILE A 379 10.30 -0.87 1.29
N ILE A 380 11.53 -1.34 1.09
CA ILE A 380 11.93 -2.12 -0.08
C ILE A 380 12.46 -3.44 0.45
N SER A 381 11.64 -4.48 0.47
CA SER A 381 12.03 -5.75 1.10
C SER A 381 11.71 -6.98 0.29
N ASN A 382 12.58 -7.99 0.36
CA ASN A 382 12.35 -9.27 -0.31
C ASN A 382 12.11 -9.08 -1.82
N ASN A 383 12.95 -8.31 -2.49
CA ASN A 383 12.86 -8.08 -3.93
C ASN A 383 14.10 -8.57 -4.65
N THR A 384 13.92 -8.97 -5.89
CA THR A 384 15.03 -9.23 -6.83
C THR A 384 15.07 -8.11 -7.87
N PHE A 385 16.13 -7.31 -7.85
CA PHE A 385 16.41 -6.30 -8.86
C PHE A 385 17.54 -6.80 -9.77
N CYS A 386 17.28 -6.97 -11.06
CA CYS A 386 18.23 -7.50 -12.03
C CYS A 386 18.38 -6.55 -13.21
N LYS A 387 19.55 -5.91 -13.36
CA LYS A 387 19.83 -4.94 -14.42
C LYS A 387 18.84 -3.78 -14.48
N THR A 388 18.27 -3.35 -13.34
CA THR A 388 17.40 -2.17 -13.26
C THR A 388 18.23 -0.88 -13.37
N PHE A 389 18.80 -0.70 -14.56
CA PHE A 389 19.68 0.36 -15.03
C PHE A 389 21.16 0.23 -14.62
N SER A 390 21.87 -0.65 -15.32
CA SER A 390 23.31 -0.81 -15.20
C SER A 390 24.05 0.51 -15.53
N ASN A 391 24.92 0.96 -14.62
CA ASN A 391 25.71 2.21 -14.71
C ASN A 391 24.90 3.53 -14.55
N LYS A 392 23.73 3.48 -13.91
CA LYS A 392 23.01 4.68 -13.45
C LYS A 392 22.52 4.50 -12.02
N ASP A 393 22.44 5.60 -11.26
CA ASP A 393 22.11 5.53 -9.83
C ASP A 393 20.74 4.86 -9.61
N PHE A 394 20.62 4.03 -8.57
CA PHE A 394 19.34 3.38 -8.24
C PHE A 394 18.26 4.42 -7.91
N GLY A 395 18.62 5.45 -7.15
CA GLY A 395 17.73 6.56 -6.79
C GLY A 395 18.39 7.91 -7.07
N ASN A 396 17.58 8.92 -7.42
CA ASN A 396 18.05 10.29 -7.61
C ASN A 396 17.16 11.31 -6.91
N ASN A 397 17.80 12.31 -6.30
CA ASN A 397 17.15 13.37 -5.51
C ASN A 397 16.27 12.84 -4.37
N ILE A 398 16.67 11.70 -3.81
CA ILE A 398 16.00 11.12 -2.65
C ILE A 398 16.16 12.06 -1.44
N PRO A 399 15.12 12.29 -0.63
CA PRO A 399 15.23 13.13 0.55
C PRO A 399 16.35 12.66 1.48
N ASN A 400 17.12 13.60 1.99
CA ASN A 400 18.26 13.35 2.88
C ASN A 400 18.05 14.09 4.20
N ASP A 401 17.29 13.48 5.10
CA ASP A 401 16.83 14.07 6.35
C ASP A 401 16.71 13.03 7.47
N LYS A 402 17.37 13.29 8.60
CA LYS A 402 17.50 12.35 9.73
C LYS A 402 16.25 12.24 10.58
N THR A 403 15.43 13.28 10.62
CA THR A 403 14.26 13.33 11.51
C THR A 403 13.02 12.75 10.85
N SER A 404 12.89 12.89 9.53
CA SER A 404 11.68 12.53 8.79
C SER A 404 11.77 11.23 7.99
N MET A 405 12.95 10.83 7.51
CA MET A 405 13.04 9.71 6.56
C MET A 405 13.49 8.41 7.23
N THR A 406 12.71 7.35 7.04
CA THR A 406 13.07 5.97 7.40
C THR A 406 13.10 5.10 6.15
N GLN A 407 14.21 4.41 5.90
CA GLN A 407 14.40 3.50 4.78
C GLN A 407 14.71 2.10 5.31
N LYS A 408 13.77 1.17 5.13
CA LYS A 408 13.98 -0.25 5.39
C LYS A 408 14.20 -0.93 4.05
N VAL A 409 15.45 -1.13 3.67
CA VAL A 409 15.83 -1.79 2.43
C VAL A 409 16.43 -3.13 2.80
N GLU A 410 15.64 -4.18 2.94
CA GLU A 410 16.08 -5.40 3.63
C GLU A 410 15.83 -6.65 2.80
N TYR A 411 16.72 -7.64 2.91
CA TYR A 411 16.56 -8.95 2.27
C TYR A 411 16.33 -8.86 0.76
N ASN A 412 17.02 -7.97 0.05
CA ASN A 412 16.91 -7.86 -1.42
C ASN A 412 18.14 -8.45 -2.11
N ILE A 413 17.97 -8.89 -3.36
CA ILE A 413 19.08 -9.18 -4.27
C ILE A 413 19.19 -8.03 -5.28
N PHE A 414 20.35 -7.39 -5.34
CA PHE A 414 20.69 -6.37 -6.32
C PHE A 414 21.72 -6.90 -7.32
N TYR A 415 21.25 -7.49 -8.42
CA TYR A 415 22.10 -8.03 -9.48
C TYR A 415 22.27 -7.02 -10.61
N ASP A 416 23.50 -6.60 -10.84
CA ASP A 416 23.90 -5.60 -11.84
C ASP A 416 23.17 -4.25 -11.67
N VAL A 417 23.04 -3.81 -10.42
CA VAL A 417 22.46 -2.51 -10.03
C VAL A 417 23.57 -1.55 -9.59
N TYR A 418 23.53 -0.32 -10.09
CA TYR A 418 24.59 0.67 -9.82
C TYR A 418 24.21 1.66 -8.71
N ARG A 419 25.15 1.86 -7.77
CA ARG A 419 25.12 2.89 -6.70
C ARG A 419 23.81 2.93 -5.90
N LEU A 420 23.51 1.82 -5.22
CA LEU A 420 22.40 1.73 -4.25
C LEU A 420 22.48 2.82 -3.17
N TYR A 421 23.69 3.23 -2.77
CA TYR A 421 23.93 4.27 -1.76
C TYR A 421 23.34 5.65 -2.13
N GLN A 422 23.02 5.90 -3.41
CA GLN A 422 22.35 7.15 -3.83
C GLN A 422 20.86 7.17 -3.46
N TYR A 423 20.26 5.98 -3.31
CA TYR A 423 18.96 5.87 -2.69
C TYR A 423 19.05 5.93 -1.16
N LEU A 424 20.01 5.19 -0.58
CA LEU A 424 20.27 5.12 0.86
C LEU A 424 21.08 6.33 1.38
N GLN A 425 20.45 7.50 1.40
CA GLN A 425 21.08 8.76 1.79
C GLN A 425 21.60 8.75 3.24
N SER A 426 22.75 9.38 3.47
CA SER A 426 23.50 9.25 4.72
C SER A 426 22.75 9.71 5.96
N ASN A 427 21.95 10.79 5.89
CA ASN A 427 21.27 11.32 7.07
C ASN A 427 20.02 10.51 7.44
N ASN A 428 19.39 9.81 6.50
CA ASN A 428 18.16 9.06 6.76
C ASN A 428 18.35 7.95 7.80
N LYS A 429 17.30 7.58 8.51
CA LYS A 429 17.29 6.33 9.30
C LYS A 429 17.24 5.16 8.33
N LYS A 430 18.11 4.17 8.52
CA LYS A 430 18.30 3.05 7.58
C LYS A 430 18.43 1.73 8.29
N SER A 431 17.83 0.70 7.70
CA SER A 431 18.10 -0.71 8.00
C SER A 431 18.33 -1.45 6.69
N THR A 432 19.43 -2.21 6.61
CA THR A 432 19.88 -2.86 5.36
C THR A 432 20.24 -4.33 5.49
N VAL A 433 19.68 -5.00 6.51
CA VAL A 433 19.97 -6.41 6.79
C VAL A 433 19.64 -7.32 5.60
N GLY A 434 20.49 -8.31 5.36
CA GLY A 434 20.22 -9.41 4.44
C GLY A 434 20.28 -9.07 2.94
N ASN A 435 20.65 -7.84 2.55
CA ASN A 435 20.83 -7.50 1.15
C ASN A 435 22.12 -8.11 0.56
N THR A 436 22.04 -8.54 -0.69
CA THR A 436 23.21 -8.88 -1.51
C THR A 436 23.31 -7.98 -2.74
N ILE A 437 24.52 -7.75 -3.22
CA ILE A 437 24.77 -6.99 -4.45
C ILE A 437 25.88 -7.63 -5.27
N TRP A 438 25.72 -7.67 -6.60
CA TRP A 438 26.73 -8.16 -7.53
C TRP A 438 26.72 -7.34 -8.80
N GLY A 439 27.87 -7.18 -9.45
CA GLY A 439 27.97 -6.45 -10.72
C GLY A 439 28.49 -7.36 -11.82
N VAL A 440 27.94 -7.22 -13.03
CA VAL A 440 28.35 -8.02 -14.18
C VAL A 440 28.67 -7.15 -15.39
N ASP A 441 27.78 -6.21 -15.74
CA ASP A 441 27.85 -5.45 -16.99
C ASP A 441 27.40 -3.98 -16.80
N GLY A 442 28.15 -3.27 -15.94
CA GLY A 442 27.97 -1.84 -15.67
C GLY A 442 27.27 -1.52 -14.35
N GLY A 443 26.64 -2.50 -13.71
CA GLY A 443 26.16 -2.42 -12.34
C GLY A 443 27.23 -2.71 -11.29
N THR A 444 28.49 -2.34 -11.54
CA THR A 444 29.59 -2.63 -10.61
C THR A 444 29.35 -1.93 -9.26
N PRO A 445 29.27 -2.68 -8.14
CA PRO A 445 29.00 -2.10 -6.83
C PRO A 445 30.06 -1.07 -6.43
N ASN A 446 29.63 0.03 -5.84
CA ASN A 446 30.55 1.01 -5.29
C ASN A 446 31.00 0.57 -3.89
N GLY A 447 32.21 0.95 -3.46
CA GLY A 447 32.67 0.65 -2.10
C GLY A 447 31.74 1.20 -1.00
N ASN A 448 30.97 2.26 -1.27
CA ASN A 448 29.93 2.75 -0.35
C ASN A 448 28.76 1.78 -0.18
N ASP A 449 28.43 0.98 -1.19
CA ASP A 449 27.37 -0.03 -1.13
C ASP A 449 27.79 -1.20 -0.22
N THR A 450 29.08 -1.56 -0.24
CA THR A 450 29.61 -2.79 0.38
C THR A 450 30.41 -2.55 1.66
N GLY A 451 30.23 -1.40 2.33
CA GLY A 451 30.79 -1.15 3.67
C GLY A 451 31.44 0.21 3.91
N GLY A 452 31.67 1.00 2.86
CA GLY A 452 32.12 2.40 2.98
C GLY A 452 31.07 3.30 3.64
N ARG A 453 29.79 2.94 3.53
CA ARG A 453 28.68 3.46 4.31
C ARG A 453 27.94 2.33 5.01
N LYS A 454 27.24 2.68 6.09
CA LYS A 454 26.56 1.72 6.95
C LYS A 454 25.17 2.21 7.33
N ASP A 455 24.30 1.25 7.65
CA ASP A 455 23.00 1.53 8.27
C ASP A 455 23.16 1.88 9.76
N ASP A 456 22.05 2.15 10.45
CA ASP A 456 22.07 2.52 11.87
C ASP A 456 22.50 1.38 12.81
N ASN A 457 22.51 0.13 12.31
CA ASN A 457 22.95 -1.06 13.04
C ASN A 457 24.42 -1.44 12.71
N GLY A 458 25.10 -0.66 11.86
CA GLY A 458 26.49 -0.90 11.47
C GLY A 458 26.68 -1.92 10.34
N ASN A 459 25.60 -2.37 9.69
CA ASN A 459 25.66 -3.25 8.53
C ASN A 459 26.11 -2.46 7.29
N PRO A 460 26.86 -3.08 6.34
CA PRO A 460 26.97 -2.52 4.99
C PRO A 460 25.58 -2.45 4.33
N PHE A 461 25.43 -1.61 3.31
CA PHE A 461 24.14 -1.53 2.59
C PHE A 461 23.80 -2.82 1.84
N ALA A 462 24.81 -3.55 1.37
CA ALA A 462 24.67 -4.90 0.86
C ALA A 462 25.98 -5.69 1.00
N THR A 463 25.88 -7.01 1.10
CA THR A 463 27.01 -7.93 1.00
C THR A 463 27.35 -8.16 -0.47
N LEU A 464 28.63 -8.05 -0.83
CA LEU A 464 29.09 -8.37 -2.20
C LEU A 464 29.06 -9.90 -2.40
N GLU A 465 28.13 -10.39 -3.22
CA GLU A 465 27.97 -11.82 -3.49
C GLU A 465 27.25 -12.03 -4.84
N ASP A 466 27.79 -12.92 -5.68
CA ASP A 466 27.06 -13.43 -6.85
C ASP A 466 25.89 -14.33 -6.40
N PRO A 467 24.63 -13.99 -6.72
CA PRO A 467 23.49 -14.82 -6.34
C PRO A 467 23.48 -16.19 -7.04
N ALA A 468 24.26 -16.39 -8.12
CA ALA A 468 24.34 -17.65 -8.86
C ALA A 468 22.95 -18.19 -9.23
N PHE A 469 22.13 -17.35 -9.87
CA PHE A 469 20.76 -17.70 -10.26
C PHE A 469 20.72 -18.99 -11.09
N VAL A 470 19.79 -19.89 -10.78
CA VAL A 470 19.61 -21.17 -11.51
C VAL A 470 19.26 -20.92 -12.98
N GLY A 471 18.39 -19.94 -13.22
CA GLY A 471 17.95 -19.57 -14.56
C GLY A 471 16.98 -20.57 -15.21
N PRO A 472 16.42 -20.22 -16.39
CA PRO A 472 16.64 -18.99 -17.13
C PRO A 472 16.00 -17.76 -16.47
N PHE A 473 16.73 -16.65 -16.32
CA PHE A 473 16.22 -15.46 -15.61
C PHE A 473 16.20 -14.18 -16.47
N LEU A 474 17.08 -14.06 -17.46
CA LEU A 474 17.18 -12.88 -18.33
C LEU A 474 16.54 -13.15 -19.69
N GLN A 475 15.22 -13.28 -19.73
CA GLN A 475 14.44 -13.48 -20.95
C GLN A 475 13.09 -12.78 -20.88
N GLU A 476 12.49 -12.52 -22.04
CA GLU A 476 11.14 -11.97 -22.11
C GLU A 476 10.13 -12.87 -21.39
N LEU A 477 9.16 -12.27 -20.71
CA LEU A 477 8.11 -13.04 -20.04
C LEU A 477 7.24 -13.77 -21.07
N ASP A 478 7.06 -15.06 -20.84
CA ASP A 478 6.02 -15.85 -21.49
C ASP A 478 4.81 -15.91 -20.56
N LEU A 479 3.83 -15.02 -20.76
CA LEU A 479 2.67 -14.86 -19.89
C LEU A 479 1.74 -16.10 -19.84
N LEU A 480 1.99 -17.11 -20.67
CA LEU A 480 1.30 -18.41 -20.63
C LEU A 480 1.94 -19.40 -19.66
N LYS A 481 3.16 -19.12 -19.17
CA LYS A 481 3.90 -19.97 -18.22
C LYS A 481 3.81 -19.41 -16.81
N THR A 482 3.89 -20.32 -15.84
CA THR A 482 4.09 -19.98 -14.43
C THR A 482 5.26 -19.02 -14.29
N ASN A 483 5.03 -17.93 -13.56
CA ASN A 483 6.02 -16.87 -13.33
C ASN A 483 6.65 -16.30 -14.61
N GLY A 484 5.95 -16.35 -15.75
CA GLY A 484 6.47 -15.87 -17.02
C GLY A 484 7.60 -16.71 -17.61
N GLY A 485 7.82 -17.93 -17.08
CA GLY A 485 8.89 -18.82 -17.51
C GLY A 485 10.29 -18.45 -17.04
N VAL A 486 10.44 -17.48 -16.14
CA VAL A 486 11.73 -17.11 -15.53
C VAL A 486 11.94 -17.78 -14.17
N ASP A 487 13.20 -17.97 -13.78
CA ASP A 487 13.58 -18.51 -12.47
C ASP A 487 14.81 -17.76 -11.90
N PHE A 488 14.56 -16.92 -10.90
CA PHE A 488 15.58 -16.16 -10.16
C PHE A 488 15.97 -16.85 -8.84
N GLU A 489 15.85 -18.17 -8.74
CA GLU A 489 16.26 -18.91 -7.55
C GLU A 489 17.76 -18.69 -7.28
N PRO A 490 18.15 -18.07 -6.15
CA PRO A 490 19.55 -17.83 -5.85
C PRO A 490 20.19 -19.06 -5.21
N LYS A 491 21.47 -19.29 -5.53
CA LYS A 491 22.34 -20.29 -4.90
C LYS A 491 23.50 -19.68 -4.11
N GLY A 492 23.66 -18.35 -4.14
CA GLY A 492 24.58 -17.62 -3.26
C GLY A 492 24.31 -17.92 -1.79
N ALA A 493 25.37 -18.12 -1.01
CA ALA A 493 25.30 -18.55 0.38
C ALA A 493 24.59 -17.52 1.28
N GLU A 494 24.90 -16.23 1.14
CA GLU A 494 24.26 -15.18 1.95
C GLU A 494 22.82 -14.92 1.50
N ALA A 495 22.54 -14.91 0.20
CA ALA A 495 21.18 -14.85 -0.32
C ALA A 495 20.32 -16.01 0.23
N VAL A 496 20.80 -17.25 0.17
CA VAL A 496 20.07 -18.43 0.67
C VAL A 496 19.87 -18.39 2.18
N LYS A 497 20.93 -18.09 2.93
CA LYS A 497 20.89 -17.99 4.41
C LYS A 497 19.89 -16.96 4.90
N ASN A 498 19.84 -15.80 4.26
CA ASN A 498 18.98 -14.69 4.66
C ASN A 498 17.59 -14.75 4.00
N LYS A 499 17.32 -15.72 3.11
CA LYS A 499 16.15 -15.73 2.21
C LYS A 499 15.97 -14.39 1.49
N GLY A 500 17.11 -13.82 1.05
CA GLY A 500 17.17 -12.52 0.41
C GLY A 500 16.77 -12.58 -1.07
N GLY A 501 15.97 -11.63 -1.53
CA GLY A 501 15.37 -11.67 -2.85
C GLY A 501 13.87 -11.94 -2.76
N ASP A 502 13.25 -12.06 -3.93
CA ASP A 502 11.84 -12.34 -4.03
C ASP A 502 11.51 -13.78 -3.56
N PRO A 503 10.60 -13.95 -2.58
CA PRO A 503 10.31 -15.24 -1.98
C PRO A 503 9.80 -16.28 -2.98
N ARG A 504 9.19 -15.86 -4.10
CA ARG A 504 8.59 -16.78 -5.06
C ARG A 504 9.60 -17.73 -5.72
N TRP A 505 10.88 -17.40 -5.65
CA TRP A 505 11.94 -18.19 -6.27
C TRP A 505 12.56 -19.22 -5.33
N TYR A 506 12.24 -19.17 -4.04
CA TYR A 506 12.71 -20.17 -3.10
C TYR A 506 11.81 -21.39 -3.13
N LYS A 507 12.40 -22.53 -3.52
CA LYS A 507 11.75 -23.84 -3.49
C LYS A 507 11.91 -24.52 -2.13
#